data_AF-A0A1G0E2A2-F1
#
_entry.id   AF-A0A1G0E2A2-F1
#
_cell.length_a   1.000
_cell.length_b   1.000
_cell.length_c   1.000
_cell.angle_alpha   90.00
_cell.angle_beta   90.00
_cell.angle_gamma   90.00
#
_symmetry.space_group_name_H-M   'P 1'
#
loop_
_entity.id
_entity.type
_entity.pdbx_description
1 polymer ?
#
loop_
_entity_poly.entity_id
_entity_poly.type
_entity_poly.pdbx_seq_one_letter_code
_entity_poly.pdbx_strand_id
1 'polypeptide(L)'
;MISEKQQKEELSSLSFKLLSNIHQKLNERVIADGYGMRGKSKWVKEAIIQLFALENFHELVWLSTEIEAKSDTVSIRIPRSLSVEIEHAIVKLRTNYPTLEGVQSKIIRTAIMQRLLRS
;
A
#
# COMPACT_ATOMS: atom_id res chain seq x y z
N MET A 1 -15.05 -36.43 -8.79
CA MET A 1 -15.52 -35.22 -8.10
C MET A 1 -14.56 -34.94 -6.94
N ILE A 2 -13.54 -34.11 -7.16
CA ILE A 2 -12.61 -33.70 -6.10
C ILE A 2 -13.12 -32.35 -5.61
N SER A 3 -13.59 -32.30 -4.37
CA SER A 3 -14.01 -31.08 -3.70
C SER A 3 -12.81 -30.16 -3.51
N GLU A 4 -12.69 -29.14 -4.37
CA GLU A 4 -11.85 -27.98 -4.14
C GLU A 4 -12.41 -27.20 -2.95
N LYS A 5 -11.99 -27.58 -1.74
CA LYS A 5 -12.07 -26.68 -0.59
C LYS A 5 -11.15 -25.50 -0.89
N GLN A 6 -11.74 -24.39 -1.35
CA GLN A 6 -11.09 -23.08 -1.36
C GLN A 6 -10.50 -22.83 0.03
N GLN A 7 -9.17 -22.95 0.17
CA GLN A 7 -8.48 -22.51 1.37
C GLN A 7 -8.70 -21.00 1.47
N LYS A 8 -9.44 -20.59 2.49
CA LYS A 8 -9.72 -19.19 2.78
C LYS A 8 -8.39 -18.47 2.99
N GLU A 9 -8.03 -17.60 2.05
CA GLU A 9 -6.76 -16.87 2.09
C GLU A 9 -6.69 -16.06 3.39
N GLU A 10 -5.62 -16.26 4.16
CA GLU A 10 -5.43 -15.57 5.43
C GLU A 10 -5.17 -14.08 5.18
N LEU A 11 -5.93 -13.23 5.87
CA LEU A 11 -5.82 -11.78 5.75
C LEU A 11 -5.10 -11.22 6.98
N SER A 12 -4.04 -10.42 6.74
CA SER A 12 -3.39 -9.62 7.78
C SER A 12 -3.89 -8.17 7.73
N SER A 13 -3.91 -7.51 8.89
CA SER A 13 -4.22 -6.09 8.99
C SER A 13 -2.92 -5.29 9.03
N LEU A 14 -2.77 -4.32 8.14
CA LEU A 14 -1.66 -3.37 8.15
C LEU A 14 -2.18 -1.98 8.47
N SER A 15 -1.50 -1.30 9.40
CA SER A 15 -1.79 0.08 9.77
C SER A 15 -0.60 0.98 9.43
N PHE A 16 -0.88 2.16 8.89
CA PHE A 16 0.13 3.15 8.52
C PHE A 16 -0.43 4.56 8.74
N LYS A 17 0.47 5.54 8.92
CA LYS A 17 0.08 6.95 8.94
C LYS A 17 -0.03 7.49 7.52
N LEU A 18 -1.01 8.34 7.28
CA LEU A 18 -1.20 9.05 6.02
C LEU A 18 -1.58 10.51 6.32
N LEU A 19 -1.04 11.48 5.57
CA LEU A 19 -1.44 12.88 5.74
C LEU A 19 -2.95 13.01 5.57
N SER A 20 -3.63 13.77 6.45
CA SER A 20 -5.09 13.80 6.47
C SER A 20 -5.70 14.29 5.14
N ASN A 21 -5.03 15.21 4.43
CA ASN A 21 -5.43 15.66 3.10
C ASN A 21 -5.33 14.55 2.04
N ILE A 22 -4.29 13.71 2.10
CA ILE A 22 -4.14 12.56 1.20
C ILE A 22 -5.13 11.46 1.57
N HIS A 23 -5.42 11.27 2.86
CA HIS A 23 -6.44 10.33 3.31
C HIS A 23 -7.83 10.73 2.82
N GLN A 24 -8.17 12.02 2.85
CA GLN A 24 -9.40 12.53 2.26
C GLN A 24 -9.46 12.24 0.75
N LYS A 25 -8.42 12.61 0.00
CA LYS A 25 -8.33 12.35 -1.44
C LYS A 25 -8.44 10.86 -1.79
N LEU A 26 -7.81 9.99 -0.98
CA LEU A 26 -7.95 8.54 -1.10
C LEU A 26 -9.43 8.12 -0.99
N ASN A 27 -10.15 8.62 0.02
CA ASN A 27 -11.56 8.25 0.22
C ASN A 27 -12.45 8.70 -0.93
N GLU A 28 -12.26 9.94 -1.40
CA GLU A 28 -12.96 10.48 -2.56
C GLU A 28 -12.68 9.64 -3.81
N ARG A 29 -11.40 9.32 -4.06
CA ARG A 29 -11.01 8.53 -5.23
C ARG A 29 -11.52 7.10 -5.20
N VAL A 30 -11.46 6.43 -4.05
CA VAL A 30 -12.00 5.07 -3.87
C VAL A 30 -13.48 5.01 -4.26
N ILE A 31 -14.26 6.03 -3.92
CA ILE A 31 -15.67 6.12 -4.30
C ILE A 31 -15.81 6.43 -5.79
N ALA A 32 -15.05 7.40 -6.31
CA ALA A 32 -15.08 7.81 -7.71
C ALA A 32 -14.71 6.66 -8.67
N ASP A 33 -13.75 5.81 -8.30
CA ASP A 33 -13.34 4.63 -9.08
C ASP A 33 -14.33 3.45 -8.96
N GLY A 34 -15.48 3.63 -8.27
CA GLY A 34 -16.55 2.63 -8.21
C GLY A 34 -16.35 1.51 -7.16
N TYR A 35 -15.35 1.61 -6.28
CA TYR A 35 -15.11 0.61 -5.24
C TYR A 35 -16.08 0.77 -4.05
N GLY A 36 -16.72 1.94 -3.92
CA GLY A 36 -17.65 2.27 -2.85
C GLY A 36 -16.99 2.48 -1.47
N MET A 37 -17.80 2.79 -0.46
CA MET A 37 -17.31 3.19 0.88
C MET A 37 -16.46 2.14 1.60
N ARG A 38 -16.61 0.85 1.25
CA ARG A 38 -15.88 -0.28 1.87
C ARG A 38 -14.73 -0.80 1.01
N GLY A 39 -14.50 -0.19 -0.15
CA GLY A 39 -13.56 -0.68 -1.15
C GLY A 39 -12.09 -0.30 -0.94
N LYS A 40 -11.79 0.49 0.10
CA LYS A 40 -10.45 1.04 0.38
C LYS A 40 -9.35 -0.02 0.39
N SER A 41 -9.57 -1.14 1.11
CA SER A 41 -8.57 -2.21 1.17
C SER A 41 -8.27 -2.79 -0.21
N LYS A 42 -9.29 -2.99 -1.06
CA LYS A 42 -9.09 -3.50 -2.42
C LYS A 42 -8.32 -2.49 -3.28
N TRP A 43 -8.71 -1.23 -3.24
CA TRP A 43 -8.07 -0.15 -3.99
C TRP A 43 -6.59 0.00 -3.62
N VAL A 44 -6.27 -0.01 -2.32
CA VAL A 44 -4.88 0.13 -1.86
C VAL A 44 -4.03 -1.10 -2.21
N LYS A 45 -4.58 -2.33 -2.11
CA LYS A 45 -3.86 -3.55 -2.54
C LYS A 45 -3.42 -3.46 -4.00
N GLU A 46 -4.35 -3.10 -4.88
CA GLU A 46 -4.06 -2.94 -6.30
C GLU A 46 -3.08 -1.79 -6.55
N ALA A 47 -3.13 -0.71 -5.78
CA ALA A 47 -2.14 0.36 -5.86
C ALA A 47 -0.73 -0.15 -5.53
N ILE A 48 -0.59 -1.03 -4.52
CA ILE A 48 0.69 -1.64 -4.15
C ILE A 48 1.20 -2.55 -5.28
N ILE A 49 0.32 -3.37 -5.86
CA ILE A 49 0.67 -4.23 -7.00
C ILE A 49 1.12 -3.37 -8.20
N GLN A 50 0.40 -2.29 -8.49
CA GLN A 50 0.77 -1.35 -9.57
C GLN A 50 2.12 -0.65 -9.30
N LEU A 51 2.42 -0.31 -8.04
CA LEU A 51 3.71 0.24 -7.66
C LEU A 51 4.84 -0.77 -7.92
N PHE A 52 4.68 -2.03 -7.49
CA PHE A 52 5.69 -3.07 -7.68
C PHE A 52 5.91 -3.45 -9.15
N ALA A 53 4.94 -3.18 -10.02
CA ALA A 53 5.10 -3.33 -11.46
C ALA A 53 5.97 -2.23 -12.11
N LEU A 54 6.34 -1.17 -11.38
CA LEU A 54 7.24 -0.13 -11.89
C LEU A 54 8.70 -0.53 -11.70
N GLU A 55 9.49 -0.45 -12.76
CA GLU A 55 10.92 -0.76 -12.71
C GLU A 55 11.66 0.09 -11.67
N ASN A 56 11.30 1.36 -11.54
CA ASN A 56 11.93 2.33 -10.64
C ASN A 56 11.23 2.48 -9.28
N PHE A 57 10.39 1.53 -8.85
CA PHE A 57 9.62 1.70 -7.61
C PHE A 57 10.51 1.93 -6.38
N HIS A 58 11.70 1.35 -6.34
CA HIS A 58 12.63 1.51 -5.22
C HIS A 58 13.03 2.98 -5.02
N GLU A 59 13.28 3.72 -6.11
CA GLU A 59 13.61 5.13 -6.09
C GLU A 59 12.41 5.97 -5.65
N LEU A 60 11.21 5.63 -6.14
CA LEU A 60 9.97 6.33 -5.75
C LEU A 60 9.71 6.20 -4.24
N VAL A 61 9.99 5.03 -3.66
CA VAL A 61 9.85 4.80 -2.22
C VAL A 61 10.94 5.54 -1.44
N TRP A 62 12.18 5.56 -1.93
CA TRP A 62 13.29 6.29 -1.33
C TRP A 62 13.01 7.81 -1.26
N LEU A 63 12.51 8.39 -2.35
CA LEU A 63 12.17 9.81 -2.47
C LEU A 63 10.90 10.20 -1.69
N SER A 64 10.15 9.23 -1.16
CA SER A 64 8.92 9.53 -0.43
C SER A 64 9.20 10.27 0.88
N THR A 65 8.57 11.43 1.04
CA THR A 65 8.74 12.30 2.19
C THR A 65 8.17 11.71 3.48
N GLU A 66 8.77 12.07 4.60
CA GLU A 66 8.23 11.73 5.92
C GLU A 66 6.95 12.49 6.24
N ILE A 67 6.17 11.92 7.17
CA ILE A 67 4.99 12.58 7.71
C ILE A 67 5.44 13.41 8.91
N GLU A 68 5.61 14.71 8.70
CA GLU A 68 5.86 15.69 9.76
C GLU A 68 4.60 16.52 10.11
N ALA A 69 3.55 16.41 9.27
CA ALA A 69 2.30 17.16 9.45
C ALA A 69 1.14 16.28 10.00
N LYS A 70 -0.03 16.90 10.17
CA LYS A 70 -1.25 16.23 10.64
C LYS A 70 -1.54 14.98 9.80
N SER A 71 -1.66 13.84 10.48
CA SER A 71 -1.85 12.54 9.86
C SER A 71 -2.91 11.73 10.58
N ASP A 72 -3.55 10.86 9.81
CA ASP A 72 -4.51 9.89 10.29
C ASP A 72 -3.88 8.49 10.22
N THR A 73 -4.27 7.62 11.15
CA THR A 73 -3.95 6.18 11.06
C THR A 73 -4.96 5.50 10.14
N VAL A 74 -4.47 4.86 9.09
CA VAL A 74 -5.28 4.10 8.13
C VAL A 74 -4.94 2.62 8.25
N SER A 75 -5.96 1.77 8.29
CA SER A 75 -5.81 0.32 8.31
C SER A 75 -6.43 -0.32 7.07
N ILE A 76 -5.71 -1.29 6.49
CA ILE A 76 -6.17 -2.09 5.37
C ILE A 76 -5.99 -3.58 5.68
N ARG A 77 -6.81 -4.42 5.05
CA ARG A 77 -6.62 -5.87 5.08
C ARG A 77 -6.00 -6.35 3.77
N ILE A 78 -4.90 -7.08 3.89
CA ILE A 78 -4.18 -7.65 2.75
C ILE A 78 -4.05 -9.16 2.88
N PRO A 79 -4.01 -9.90 1.75
CA PRO A 79 -3.70 -11.32 1.79
C PRO A 79 -2.25 -11.56 2.23
N ARG A 80 -2.00 -12.74 2.80
CA ARG A 80 -0.66 -13.17 3.21
C ARG A 80 0.34 -13.12 2.06
N SER A 81 -0.08 -13.46 0.84
CA SER A 81 0.73 -13.37 -0.39
C SER A 81 1.32 -11.97 -0.59
N LEU A 82 0.47 -10.93 -0.58
CA LEU A 82 0.92 -9.54 -0.70
C LEU A 82 1.75 -9.08 0.50
N SER A 83 1.46 -9.59 1.71
CA SER A 83 2.28 -9.30 2.90
C SER A 83 3.72 -9.77 2.72
N VAL A 84 3.90 -10.97 2.18
CA VAL A 84 5.23 -11.55 1.90
C VAL A 84 5.95 -10.75 0.81
N GLU A 85 5.25 -10.29 -0.23
CA GLU A 85 5.84 -9.42 -1.25
C GLU A 85 6.34 -8.09 -0.66
N ILE A 86 5.56 -7.49 0.24
CA ILE A 86 5.97 -6.28 0.96
C ILE A 86 7.20 -6.56 1.84
N GLU A 87 7.24 -7.68 2.55
CA GLU A 87 8.40 -8.10 3.36
C GLU A 87 9.67 -8.24 2.49
N HIS A 88 9.58 -8.88 1.32
CA HIS A 88 10.70 -8.97 0.37
C HIS A 88 11.13 -7.59 -0.17
N ALA A 89 10.18 -6.73 -0.51
CA ALA A 89 10.49 -5.37 -0.95
C ALA A 89 11.19 -4.55 0.14
N ILE A 90 10.81 -4.73 1.41
CA ILE A 90 11.48 -4.09 2.56
C ILE A 90 12.93 -4.53 2.66
N VAL A 91 13.20 -5.84 2.55
CA VAL A 91 14.58 -6.36 2.60
C VAL A 91 15.41 -5.73 1.47
N LYS A 92 14.92 -5.77 0.23
CA LYS A 92 15.62 -5.17 -0.93
C LYS A 92 15.90 -3.68 -0.74
N LEU A 93 14.90 -2.91 -0.29
CA LEU A 93 15.05 -1.48 -0.04
C LEU A 93 16.06 -1.20 1.06
N ARG A 94 16.10 -1.99 2.14
CA ARG A 94 17.08 -1.82 3.21
C ARG A 94 18.49 -2.21 2.81
N THR A 95 18.65 -3.17 1.89
CA THR A 95 19.96 -3.49 1.32
C THR A 95 20.50 -2.32 0.50
N ASN A 96 19.66 -1.66 -0.30
CA ASN A 96 20.08 -0.54 -1.15
C ASN A 96 20.12 0.81 -0.41
N TYR A 97 19.27 0.98 0.61
CA TYR A 97 19.10 2.20 1.40
C TYR A 97 19.05 1.87 2.91
N PRO A 98 20.19 1.57 3.56
CA PRO A 98 20.22 1.07 4.93
C PRO A 98 19.64 2.03 5.99
N THR A 99 19.67 3.33 5.72
CA THR A 99 19.14 4.38 6.61
C THR A 99 17.63 4.60 6.44
N LEU A 100 16.97 3.87 5.53
CA LEU A 100 15.54 4.04 5.29
C LEU A 100 14.71 3.40 6.42
N GLU A 101 14.13 4.26 7.24
CA GLU A 101 13.19 3.85 8.29
C GLU A 101 11.73 3.80 7.78
N GLY A 102 10.86 3.11 8.53
CA GLY A 102 9.43 3.08 8.22
C GLY A 102 9.06 2.53 6.83
N VAL A 103 9.92 1.68 6.24
CA VAL A 103 9.85 1.23 4.84
C VAL A 103 8.48 0.72 4.43
N GLN A 104 7.83 -0.11 5.26
CA GLN A 104 6.48 -0.62 4.98
C GLN A 104 5.47 0.52 4.76
N SER A 105 5.44 1.48 5.67
CA SER A 105 4.56 2.64 5.58
C SER A 105 4.93 3.52 4.39
N LYS A 106 6.22 3.66 4.04
CA LYS A 106 6.65 4.38 2.84
C LYS A 106 6.18 3.71 1.55
N ILE A 107 6.30 2.38 1.44
CA ILE A 107 5.79 1.61 0.29
C ILE A 107 4.31 1.88 0.10
N ILE A 108 3.50 1.71 1.16
CA ILE A 108 2.05 1.86 1.07
C ILE A 108 1.66 3.30 0.71
N ARG A 109 2.29 4.30 1.35
CA ARG A 109 2.09 5.72 1.03
C ARG A 109 2.46 6.04 -0.42
N THR A 110 3.61 5.56 -0.87
CA THR A 110 4.09 5.75 -2.24
C THR A 110 3.11 5.15 -3.24
N ALA A 111 2.61 3.94 -2.98
CA ALA A 111 1.61 3.28 -3.83
C ALA A 111 0.33 4.11 -3.96
N ILE A 112 -0.19 4.60 -2.83
CA ILE A 112 -1.37 5.47 -2.80
C ILE A 112 -1.12 6.75 -3.61
N MET A 113 0.00 7.42 -3.37
CA MET A 113 0.37 8.67 -4.05
C MET A 113 0.53 8.46 -5.55
N GLN A 114 1.25 7.42 -5.97
CA GLN A 114 1.48 7.10 -7.38
C GLN A 114 0.16 6.81 -8.10
N ARG A 115 -0.76 6.08 -7.47
CA ARG A 115 -2.08 5.81 -8.06
C ARG A 115 -2.94 7.09 -8.11
N LEU A 116 -2.94 7.93 -7.07
CA LEU A 116 -3.67 9.22 -7.06
C LEU A 116 -3.14 10.24 -8.08
N LEU A 117 -1.85 10.19 -8.44
CA LEU A 117 -1.25 11.12 -9.42
C LEU A 117 -1.56 10.74 -10.88
N ARG A 118 -1.92 9.48 -11.14
CA ARG A 118 -2.19 8.96 -12.49
C ARG A 118 -3.68 8.94 -12.85
N SER A 119 -4.50 9.50 -11.97
CA SER A 119 -5.93 9.27 -11.91
C SER A 119 -6.74 10.49 -12.30
#